data_AF-A0A5B8L2I0-F1
#
_entry.id   AF-A0A5B8L2I0-F1
#
_cell.length_a   1.000
_cell.length_b   1.000
_cell.length_c   1.000
_cell.angle_alpha   90.00
_cell.angle_beta   90.00
_cell.angle_gamma   90.00
#
_symmetry.space_group_name_H-M   'P 1'
#
loop_
_entity.id
_entity.type
_entity.pdbx_description
1 polymer ?
#
loop_
_entity_poly.entity_id
_entity_poly.type
_entity_poly.pdbx_seq_one_letter_code
_entity_poly.pdbx_strand_id
1 'polypeptide(L)'
;MSPRIPMILSATAMTLFAAEVAMADDAAILASCKTDLQLSDSGCACVLDKVHSTLNDKQLAFFVAAIKKDTATQQKAQMALSGEEMMEMANFMTMTPQQCQNQ
;
A
#
# COMPACT_ATOMS: atom_id res chain seq x y z
N MET A 1 32.72 28.15 38.37
CA MET A 1 32.10 26.86 38.73
C MET A 1 30.63 26.91 38.31
N SER A 2 30.21 25.96 37.48
CA SER A 2 28.97 25.96 36.69
C SER A 2 27.66 25.91 37.52
N PRO A 3 26.55 26.51 37.04
CA PRO A 3 25.21 26.20 37.52
C PRO A 3 24.68 24.90 36.86
N ARG A 4 24.13 24.00 37.67
CA ARG A 4 23.46 22.77 37.23
C ARG A 4 22.01 23.10 36.83
N ILE A 5 21.70 22.95 35.55
CA ILE A 5 20.36 23.10 34.95
C ILE A 5 19.67 21.71 34.97
N PRO A 6 18.36 21.62 35.27
CA PRO A 6 17.69 20.37 35.61
C PRO A 6 17.41 19.49 34.39
N MET A 7 17.70 18.19 34.52
CA MET A 7 17.16 17.16 33.61
C MET A 7 15.71 16.88 33.99
N ILE A 8 14.79 17.50 33.27
CA ILE A 8 13.38 17.08 33.26
C ILE A 8 13.30 15.90 32.29
N LEU A 9 13.13 14.71 32.86
CA LEU A 9 12.96 13.46 32.12
C LEU A 9 11.50 13.36 31.65
N SER A 10 11.15 14.08 30.58
CA SER A 10 9.86 13.89 29.89
C SER A 10 9.93 12.65 29.02
N ALA A 11 9.69 11.49 29.62
CA ALA A 11 9.44 10.24 28.90
C ALA A 11 7.94 10.14 28.60
N THR A 12 7.50 10.70 27.46
CA THR A 12 6.12 10.52 27.00
C THR A 12 6.11 10.09 25.53
N ALA A 13 5.43 8.97 25.29
CA ALA A 13 4.77 8.56 24.06
C ALA A 13 5.65 8.27 22.82
N MET A 14 6.03 7.00 22.65
CA MET A 14 6.41 6.42 21.36
C MET A 14 5.63 5.12 21.10
N THR A 15 4.30 5.15 21.01
CA THR A 15 3.52 3.96 20.61
C THR A 15 2.18 4.34 19.98
N LEU A 16 2.14 5.04 18.83
CA LEU A 16 0.86 5.32 18.15
C LEU A 16 0.88 5.58 16.63
N PHE A 17 1.93 5.23 15.87
CA PHE A 17 1.99 5.56 14.42
C PHE A 17 1.95 4.38 13.43
N ALA A 18 1.74 3.14 13.88
CA ALA A 18 1.79 1.99 12.97
C ALA A 18 0.44 1.64 12.29
N ALA A 19 -0.69 2.13 12.80
CA ALA A 19 -2.03 1.77 12.30
C ALA A 19 -2.56 2.69 11.18
N GLU A 20 -1.94 3.87 10.99
CA GLU A 20 -2.43 4.88 10.04
C GLU A 20 -2.04 4.57 8.58
N VAL A 21 -0.99 3.77 8.38
CA VAL A 21 -0.39 3.52 7.07
C VAL A 21 -1.29 2.61 6.22
N ALA A 22 -1.83 1.55 6.80
CA ALA A 22 -2.68 0.59 6.07
C ALA A 22 -3.99 1.22 5.57
N MET A 23 -4.63 2.07 6.38
CA MET A 23 -5.87 2.74 5.98
C MET A 23 -5.66 3.79 4.88
N ALA A 24 -4.49 4.43 4.84
CA ALA A 24 -4.15 5.40 3.81
C ALA A 24 -3.93 4.72 2.44
N ASP A 25 -3.45 3.48 2.44
CA ASP A 25 -3.24 2.70 1.22
C ASP A 25 -4.56 2.22 0.63
N ASP A 26 -5.51 1.75 1.45
CA ASP A 26 -6.84 1.33 0.99
C ASP A 26 -7.59 2.45 0.26
N ALA A 27 -7.54 3.67 0.82
CA ALA A 27 -8.14 4.84 0.19
C ALA A 27 -7.49 5.16 -1.16
N ALA A 28 -6.16 5.04 -1.28
CA ALA A 28 -5.45 5.24 -2.53
C ALA A 28 -5.80 4.16 -3.56
N ILE A 29 -5.92 2.90 -3.14
CA ILE A 29 -6.31 1.76 -4.00
C ILE A 29 -7.71 1.98 -4.56
N LEU A 30 -8.68 2.32 -3.71
CA LEU A 30 -10.06 2.58 -4.14
C LEU A 30 -10.14 3.80 -5.08
N ALA A 31 -9.41 4.87 -4.78
CA ALA A 31 -9.37 6.07 -5.61
C ALA A 31 -8.76 5.79 -7.00
N SER A 32 -7.63 5.06 -7.05
CA SER A 32 -7.01 4.65 -8.31
C SER A 32 -7.91 3.68 -9.08
N CYS A 33 -8.54 2.71 -8.42
CA CYS A 33 -9.48 1.79 -9.07
C CYS A 33 -10.61 2.54 -9.80
N LYS A 34 -11.27 3.50 -9.13
CA LYS A 34 -12.34 4.30 -9.75
C LYS A 34 -11.83 5.14 -10.92
N THR A 35 -10.61 5.66 -10.81
CA THR A 35 -10.03 6.56 -11.80
C THR A 35 -9.52 5.81 -13.04
N ASP A 36 -8.76 4.73 -12.81
CA ASP A 36 -8.00 4.04 -13.84
C ASP A 36 -8.76 2.85 -14.44
N LEU A 37 -9.54 2.13 -13.61
CA LEU A 37 -10.28 0.94 -14.04
C LEU A 37 -11.76 1.22 -14.31
N GLN A 38 -12.27 2.39 -13.88
CA GLN A 38 -13.66 2.84 -14.08
C GLN A 38 -14.70 1.80 -13.62
N LEU A 39 -14.38 1.03 -12.57
CA LEU A 39 -15.29 0.05 -11.99
C LEU A 39 -16.34 0.71 -11.09
N SER A 40 -17.43 -0.01 -10.85
CA SER A 40 -18.43 0.34 -9.82
C SER A 40 -17.81 0.35 -8.42
N ASP A 41 -18.52 0.90 -7.44
CA ASP A 41 -18.11 0.85 -6.03
C ASP A 41 -17.95 -0.60 -5.53
N SER A 42 -18.85 -1.50 -5.94
CA SER A 42 -18.76 -2.95 -5.68
C SER A 42 -17.54 -3.58 -6.36
N GLY A 43 -17.26 -3.21 -7.61
CA GLY A 43 -16.07 -3.67 -8.33
C GLY A 43 -14.76 -3.22 -7.67
N CYS A 44 -14.68 -1.96 -7.22
CA CYS A 44 -13.49 -1.48 -6.52
C CYS A 44 -13.34 -2.08 -5.12
N ALA A 45 -14.43 -2.38 -4.42
CA ALA A 45 -14.38 -3.15 -3.17
C ALA A 45 -13.83 -4.57 -3.41
N CYS A 46 -14.23 -5.24 -4.50
CA CYS A 46 -13.66 -6.51 -4.92
C CYS A 46 -12.15 -6.41 -5.21
N VAL A 47 -11.70 -5.36 -5.90
CA VAL A 47 -10.26 -5.14 -6.15
C VAL A 47 -9.51 -4.97 -4.83
N LEU A 48 -10.03 -4.18 -3.90
CA LEU A 48 -9.40 -3.97 -2.60
C LEU A 48 -9.28 -5.27 -1.79
N ASP A 49 -10.35 -6.07 -1.75
CA ASP A 49 -10.34 -7.39 -1.11
C ASP A 49 -9.29 -8.31 -1.74
N LYS A 50 -9.22 -8.35 -3.07
CA LYS A 50 -8.23 -9.14 -3.81
C LYS A 50 -6.79 -8.68 -3.57
N VAL A 51 -6.55 -7.37 -3.46
CA VAL A 51 -5.23 -6.82 -3.12
C VAL A 51 -4.77 -7.41 -1.79
N HIS A 52 -5.61 -7.35 -0.75
CA HIS A 52 -5.27 -7.85 0.58
C HIS A 52 -5.20 -9.39 0.69
N SER A 53 -6.01 -10.10 -0.09
CA SER A 53 -6.07 -11.57 -0.02
C SER A 53 -5.00 -12.27 -0.86
N THR A 54 -4.45 -11.59 -1.87
CA THR A 54 -3.63 -12.23 -2.92
C THR A 54 -2.20 -11.72 -2.92
N LEU A 55 -1.99 -10.43 -2.66
CA LEU A 55 -0.65 -9.84 -2.70
C LEU A 55 0.04 -9.98 -1.35
N ASN A 56 1.30 -10.40 -1.36
CA ASN A 56 2.16 -10.32 -0.19
C ASN A 56 2.64 -8.89 0.08
N ASP A 57 3.30 -8.64 1.21
CA ASP A 57 3.73 -7.29 1.61
C ASP A 57 4.61 -6.57 0.58
N LYS A 58 5.49 -7.30 -0.12
CA LYS A 58 6.38 -6.71 -1.12
C LYS A 58 5.62 -6.33 -2.38
N GLN A 59 4.74 -7.23 -2.81
CA GLN A 59 3.84 -7.05 -3.94
C GLN A 59 2.91 -5.86 -3.68
N LEU A 60 2.31 -5.79 -2.49
CA LEU A 60 1.49 -4.67 -2.05
C LEU A 60 2.28 -3.36 -2.06
N ALA A 61 3.51 -3.34 -1.54
CA ALA A 61 4.35 -2.14 -1.56
C ALA A 61 4.65 -1.67 -3.00
N PHE A 62 4.93 -2.59 -3.92
CA PHE A 62 5.11 -2.25 -5.34
C PHE A 62 3.82 -1.69 -5.96
N PHE A 63 2.69 -2.36 -5.72
CA PHE A 63 1.38 -1.97 -6.25
C PHE A 63 0.97 -0.59 -5.74
N VAL A 64 1.06 -0.35 -4.43
CA VAL A 64 0.74 0.93 -3.79
C VAL A 64 1.66 2.06 -4.31
N ALA A 65 2.95 1.79 -4.47
CA ALA A 65 3.87 2.77 -5.03
C ALA A 65 3.53 3.11 -6.49
N ALA A 66 3.12 2.12 -7.28
CA ALA A 66 2.70 2.31 -8.66
C ALA A 66 1.45 3.19 -8.78
N ILE A 67 0.38 2.92 -8.01
CA ILE A 67 -0.85 3.72 -8.03
C ILE A 67 -0.62 5.15 -7.50
N LYS A 68 0.27 5.32 -6.52
CA LYS A 68 0.66 6.64 -5.99
C LYS A 68 1.62 7.39 -6.91
N LYS A 69 2.08 6.76 -8.00
CA LYS A 69 3.09 7.30 -8.93
C LYS A 69 4.40 7.66 -8.23
N ASP A 70 4.74 6.98 -7.15
CA ASP A 70 6.01 7.12 -6.44
C ASP A 70 7.06 6.24 -7.11
N THR A 71 7.71 6.78 -8.13
CA THR A 71 8.68 6.05 -8.96
C THR A 71 9.91 5.58 -8.17
N ALA A 72 10.34 6.32 -7.14
CA ALA A 72 11.48 5.95 -6.32
C ALA A 72 11.15 4.74 -5.44
N THR A 73 10.01 4.78 -4.75
CA THR A 73 9.55 3.65 -3.92
C THR A 73 9.19 2.46 -4.80
N GLN A 74 8.59 2.69 -5.97
CA GLN A 74 8.25 1.63 -6.92
C GLN A 74 9.50 0.89 -7.40
N GLN A 75 10.56 1.60 -7.82
CA GLN A 75 11.82 0.96 -8.23
C GLN A 75 12.46 0.17 -7.10
N LYS A 76 12.45 0.72 -5.87
CA LYS A 76 12.96 0.00 -4.69
C LYS A 76 12.16 -1.27 -4.41
N ALA A 77 10.83 -1.20 -4.46
CA ALA A 77 9.96 -2.34 -4.25
C ALA A 77 10.12 -3.38 -5.37
N GLN A 78 10.28 -2.93 -6.62
CA GLN A 78 10.52 -3.80 -7.77
C GLN A 78 11.79 -4.64 -7.60
N MET A 79 12.88 -4.04 -7.09
CA MET A 79 14.13 -4.77 -6.81
C MET A 79 14.00 -5.79 -5.67
N ALA A 80 12.95 -5.68 -4.84
CA ALA A 80 12.69 -6.62 -3.74
C ALA A 80 11.84 -7.83 -4.16
N LEU A 81 11.17 -7.74 -5.32
CA LEU A 81 10.39 -8.82 -5.91
C LEU A 81 11.31 -9.82 -6.60
N SER A 82 11.05 -11.10 -6.38
CA SER A 82 11.59 -12.17 -7.22
C SER A 82 10.92 -12.19 -8.60
N GLY A 83 11.51 -12.95 -9.54
CA GLY A 83 10.91 -13.13 -10.87
C GLY A 83 9.52 -13.79 -10.81
N GLU A 84 9.31 -14.73 -9.89
CA GLU A 84 8.01 -15.37 -9.66
C GLU A 84 6.99 -14.37 -9.11
N GLU A 85 7.35 -13.62 -8.06
CA GLU A 85 6.47 -12.59 -7.47
C GLU A 85 6.10 -11.49 -8.48
N MET A 86 6.99 -11.18 -9.44
CA MET A 86 6.71 -10.23 -10.52
C MET A 86 5.72 -10.80 -11.55
N MET A 87 5.82 -12.09 -11.88
CA MET A 87 4.84 -12.75 -12.76
C MET A 87 3.46 -12.81 -12.10
N GLU A 88 3.41 -13.15 -10.80
CA GLU A 88 2.17 -13.12 -10.02
C GLU A 88 1.54 -11.73 -10.00
N MET A 89 2.35 -10.69 -9.79
CA MET A 89 1.90 -9.30 -9.86
C MET A 89 1.33 -8.94 -11.23
N ALA A 90 2.02 -9.31 -12.31
CA ALA A 90 1.54 -9.06 -13.68
C ALA A 90 0.21 -9.77 -13.96
N ASN A 91 0.08 -11.03 -13.49
CA ASN A 91 -1.15 -11.79 -13.58
C ASN A 91 -2.27 -11.14 -12.77
N PHE A 92 -1.98 -10.70 -11.54
CA PHE A 92 -2.92 -9.98 -10.70
C PHE A 92 -3.44 -8.70 -11.38
N MET A 93 -2.55 -7.84 -11.87
CA MET A 93 -2.95 -6.57 -12.53
C MET A 93 -3.77 -6.79 -13.80
N THR A 94 -3.63 -7.94 -14.46
CA THR A 94 -4.38 -8.28 -15.68
C THR A 94 -5.73 -8.94 -15.36
N MET A 95 -5.76 -9.88 -14.42
CA MET A 95 -6.92 -10.73 -14.16
C MET A 95 -7.89 -10.12 -13.15
N THR A 96 -7.40 -9.43 -12.13
CA THR A 96 -8.23 -8.91 -11.04
C THR A 96 -9.28 -7.91 -11.54
N PRO A 97 -8.97 -6.94 -12.42
CA PRO A 97 -10.01 -6.03 -12.95
C PRO A 97 -11.12 -6.77 -13.68
N GLN A 98 -10.78 -7.80 -14.48
CA GLN A 98 -11.76 -8.60 -15.21
C GLN A 98 -12.66 -9.41 -14.27
N GLN A 99 -12.09 -9.97 -13.21
CA GLN A 99 -12.83 -10.72 -12.18
C GLN A 99 -13.77 -9.83 -11.36
N CYS A 100 -13.41 -8.55 -11.20
CA CYS A 100 -14.19 -7.59 -10.42
C CYS A 100 -15.14 -6.72 -11.27
N GLN A 101 -15.15 -6.86 -12.60
CA GLN A 101 -15.92 -5.99 -13.49
C GLN A 101 -17.45 -6.14 -13.37
N ASN A 102 -17.94 -7.32 -12.99
CA ASN A 102 -19.37 -7.65 -12.92
C ASN A 102 -19.89 -7.81 -11.50
N GLN A 103 -19.20 -7.22 -10.52
CA GLN A 103 -19.59 -7.24 -9.11
C GLN A 103 -20.67 -6.21 -8.80
#